data_AF-A0A4P5T046-F1
#
_entry.id   AF-A0A4P5T046-F1
#
_cell.length_a   1.000
_cell.length_b   1.000
_cell.length_c   1.000
_cell.angle_alpha   90.00
_cell.angle_beta   90.00
_cell.angle_gamma   90.00
#
_symmetry.space_group_name_H-M   'P 1'
#
loop_
_entity.id
_entity.type
_entity.pdbx_description
1 polymer ?
#
loop_
_entity_poly.entity_id
_entity_poly.type
_entity_poly.pdbx_seq_one_letter_code
_entity_poly.pdbx_strand_id
1 'polypeptide(L)' 'MAKTPDYAIEIHAKVLYTRFKNSAIKEAEQYAKKLKKSGDLDGHEVWMAVAHEINKIMKKNIKKVKDTEL' A
#
# COMPACT_ATOMS: atom_id res chain seq x y z
N MET A 1 11.26 -2.69 -21.53
CA MET A 1 10.88 -1.52 -20.70
C MET A 1 11.05 -1.91 -19.24
N ALA A 2 11.99 -1.30 -18.51
CA ALA A 2 12.12 -1.51 -17.08
C ALA A 2 10.85 -1.02 -16.39
N LYS A 3 10.24 -1.86 -15.55
CA LYS A 3 9.11 -1.44 -14.72
C LYS A 3 9.63 -0.37 -13.76
N THR A 4 9.03 0.82 -13.79
CA THR A 4 9.42 1.93 -12.91
C THR A 4 9.16 1.57 -11.44
N PRO A 5 9.89 2.16 -10.48
CA PRO A 5 9.66 1.93 -9.05
C PRO A 5 8.20 2.06 -8.63
N ASP A 6 7.48 3.01 -9.23
CA ASP A 6 6.05 3.26 -9.00
C ASP A 6 5.17 2.05 -9.35
N TYR A 7 5.48 1.35 -10.43
CA TYR A 7 4.73 0.16 -10.83
C TYR A 7 4.94 -1.01 -9.87
N ALA A 8 6.13 -1.13 -9.27
CA ALA A 8 6.40 -2.14 -8.24
C ALA A 8 5.61 -1.84 -6.96
N ILE A 9 5.58 -0.57 -6.54
CA ILE A 9 4.80 -0.09 -5.38
C ILE A 9 3.31 -0.42 -5.56
N GLU A 10 2.75 -0.13 -6.74
CA GLU A 10 1.35 -0.46 -7.04
C GLU A 10 1.04 -1.95 -6.95
N ILE A 11 1.90 -2.80 -7.51
CA ILE A 11 1.71 -4.26 -7.44
C ILE A 11 1.76 -4.72 -6.00
N HIS A 12 2.76 -4.26 -5.23
CA HIS A 12 2.89 -4.65 -3.83
C HIS A 12 1.70 -4.20 -3.00
N ALA A 13 1.21 -2.98 -3.23
CA ALA A 13 0.00 -2.46 -2.58
C ALA A 13 -1.23 -3.33 -2.88
N LYS A 14 -1.42 -3.73 -4.14
CA LYS A 14 -2.54 -4.62 -4.54
C LYS A 14 -2.44 -6.00 -3.88
N VAL A 15 -1.24 -6.58 -3.83
CA VAL A 15 -1.00 -7.87 -3.18
C VAL A 15 -1.26 -7.77 -1.67
N LEU A 16 -0.70 -6.76 -0.99
CA LEU A 16 -0.93 -6.54 0.44
C LEU A 16 -2.42 -6.32 0.74
N TYR A 17 -3.08 -5.48 -0.04
CA TYR A 17 -4.51 -5.23 0.12
C TYR A 17 -5.35 -6.49 -0.10
N THR A 18 -4.99 -7.32 -1.09
CA THR A 18 -5.70 -8.57 -1.33
C THR A 18 -5.55 -9.54 -0.15
N ARG A 19 -4.36 -9.61 0.44
CA ARG A 19 -4.04 -10.51 1.56
C ARG A 19 -4.63 -10.05 2.89
N PHE A 20 -4.50 -8.78 3.22
CA PHE A 20 -4.83 -8.24 4.55
C PHE A 20 -6.07 -7.34 4.58
N LYS A 21 -6.65 -7.01 3.41
CA LYS A 21 -7.84 -6.16 3.27
C LYS A 21 -7.72 -4.88 4.11
N ASN A 22 -8.57 -4.72 5.11
CA ASN A 22 -8.62 -3.53 5.95
C ASN A 22 -7.39 -3.33 6.84
N SER A 23 -6.62 -4.39 7.10
CA SER A 23 -5.39 -4.33 7.88
C SER A 23 -4.15 -4.01 7.05
N ALA A 24 -4.25 -3.97 5.72
CA ALA A 24 -3.10 -3.85 4.83
C ALA A 24 -2.28 -2.56 5.05
N ILE A 25 -2.92 -1.43 5.37
CA ILE A 25 -2.23 -0.17 5.70
C ILE A 25 -1.37 -0.35 6.95
N LYS A 26 -1.96 -0.90 8.02
CA LYS A 26 -1.28 -1.13 9.30
C LYS A 26 -0.08 -2.07 9.13
N GLU A 27 -0.21 -3.09 8.30
CA GLU A 27 0.90 -3.99 7.97
C GLU A 27 2.03 -3.24 7.26
N ALA A 28 1.72 -2.46 6.22
CA ALA A 28 2.72 -1.67 5.50
C ALA A 28 3.46 -0.68 6.42
N GLU A 29 2.73 0.01 7.30
CA GLU A 29 3.30 0.92 8.29
C GLU A 29 4.20 0.20 9.31
N GLN A 30 3.84 -1.03 9.71
CA GLN A 30 4.70 -1.84 10.59
C GLN A 30 6.02 -2.21 9.91
N TYR A 31 6.01 -2.58 8.63
CA TYR A 31 7.25 -2.81 7.87
C TYR A 31 8.07 -1.53 7.73
N ALA A 32 7.44 -0.41 7.38
CA ALA A 32 8.10 0.89 7.32
C ALA A 32 8.77 1.24 8.66
N LYS A 33 8.10 0.98 9.79
CA LYS A 33 8.65 1.22 11.14
C LYS A 33 9.83 0.30 11.47
N LYS A 34 9.80 -0.97 11.05
CA LYS A 34 10.91 -1.91 11.23
C LYS A 34 12.15 -1.47 10.45
N LEU A 35 11.97 -1.05 9.20
CA LEU A 35 13.06 -0.58 8.34
C LEU A 35 13.69 0.73 8.85
N LYS A 36 12.85 1.68 9.29
CA LYS A 36 13.33 2.88 9.96
C LYS A 36 14.17 2.56 11.20
N LYS A 37 13.77 1.56 11.99
CA LYS A 37 14.54 1.12 13.16
C LYS A 37 15.86 0.43 12.81
N SER A 38 15.94 -0.24 11.66
CA SER A 38 17.18 -0.86 11.17
C SER A 38 18.10 0.12 10.43
N GLY A 39 17.68 1.38 10.26
CA GLY A 39 18.44 2.40 9.52
C GLY A 39 18.23 2.36 8.00
N ASP A 40 17.34 1.51 7.50
CA ASP A 40 17.00 1.45 6.08
C ASP A 40 15.91 2.50 5.77
N LEU A 41 16.37 3.71 5.45
CA LEU A 41 15.50 4.86 5.17
C LEU A 41 14.86 4.76 3.78
N ASP A 42 15.58 4.24 2.78
CA ASP A 42 15.04 4.06 1.43
C ASP A 42 13.91 3.02 1.44
N GLY A 43 14.13 1.89 2.13
CA GLY A 43 13.10 0.88 2.35
C GLY A 43 11.93 1.43 3.16
N HIS A 44 12.18 2.27 4.17
CA HIS A 44 11.12 2.96 4.91
C HIS A 44 10.23 3.79 3.97
N GLU A 45 10.82 4.61 3.10
CA GLU A 45 10.07 5.46 2.15
C GLU A 45 9.25 4.63 1.16
N VAL A 46 9.81 3.54 0.64
CA VAL A 46 9.09 2.62 -0.25
C VAL A 46 7.86 2.04 0.44
N TRP A 47 7.99 1.56 1.69
CA TRP A 47 6.86 1.00 2.42
C TRP A 47 5.81 2.05 2.82
N MET A 48 6.22 3.30 3.05
CA MET A 48 5.28 4.42 3.22
C MET A 48 4.51 4.71 1.91
N ALA A 49 5.17 4.66 0.76
CA ALA A 49 4.51 4.79 -0.54
C ALA A 49 3.52 3.65 -0.81
N VAL A 50 3.87 2.41 -0.43
CA VAL A 50 2.95 1.25 -0.48
C VAL A 50 1.73 1.49 0.40
N ALA A 51 1.89 1.98 1.64
CA ALA A 51 0.77 2.29 2.53
C ALA A 51 -0.17 3.35 1.93
N HIS A 52 0.39 4.39 1.30
CA HIS A 52 -0.39 5.40 0.59
C HIS A 52 -1.19 4.78 -0.56
N GLU A 53 -0.58 3.93 -1.39
CA GLU A 53 -1.26 3.32 -2.52
C GLU A 53 -2.39 2.37 -2.07
N ILE A 54 -2.20 1.62 -0.97
CA ILE A 54 -3.26 0.83 -0.34
C ILE A 54 -4.44 1.73 0.05
N ASN A 55 -4.20 2.90 0.66
CA ASN A 55 -5.25 3.85 1.00
C ASN A 55 -6.04 4.32 -0.25
N LYS A 56 -5.36 4.56 -1.38
CA LYS A 56 -6.04 4.89 -2.64
C LYS A 56 -6.94 3.75 -3.12
N ILE A 57 -6.46 2.51 -3.05
CA ILE A 57 -7.24 1.30 -3.41
C ILE A 57 -8.48 1.18 -2.53
N MET A 58 -8.34 1.36 -1.21
CA MET A 58 -9.44 1.30 -0.25
C MET A 58 -10.51 2.35 -0.56
N LYS A 59 -10.09 3.61 -0.78
CA LYS A 59 -11.01 4.71 -1.14
C LYS A 59 -11.75 4.42 -2.46
N LYS A 60 -11.07 3.88 -3.46
CA LYS A 60 -11.69 3.49 -4.74
C LYS A 60 -12.74 2.38 -4.54
N ASN A 61 -12.47 1.39 -3.70
CA ASN A 61 -13.42 0.31 -3.43
C ASN A 61 -14.64 0.80 -2.63
N ILE A 62 -14.45 1.68 -1.65
CA ILE A 62 -15.57 2.28 -0.90
C ILE A 62 -16.48 3.09 -1.83
N LYS A 63 -15.91 3.85 -2.76
CA LYS A 63 -16.71 4.59 -3.76
C LYS A 63 -17.53 3.66 -4.64
N LYS A 64 -16.92 2.59 -5.17
CA LYS A 64 -17.62 1.59 -5.99
C LYS A 64 -18.83 0.98 -5.27
N VAL A 65 -18.72 0.65 -3.98
CA VAL A 65 -19.87 0.11 -3.21
C VAL A 65 -21.02 1.13 -3.15
N LYS A 66 -20.72 2.40 -2.88
CA LYS A 66 -21.75 3.45 -2.82
C LYS A 66 -22.44 3.71 -4.17
N ASP A 67 -21.71 3.58 -5.27
CA ASP A 67 -22.28 3.75 -6.62
C ASP A 67 -23.15 2.56 -7.07
N THR A 68 -23.11 1.43 -6.36
CA THR A 68 -23.90 0.23 -6.69
C THR A 68 -25.20 0.11 -5.85
N GLU A 69 -25.37 0.96 -4.85
CA GLU A 69 -26.53 0.98 -3.93
C GLU A 69 -27.52 2.13 -4.26
N LEU A 70 -27.40 2.73 -5.45
CA LEU A 70 -28.28 3.80 -5.99
C LEU A 70 -28.97 3.30 -7.27
#